data_AF-A0AAQ3M0C8-F1
#
_entry.id   AF-A0AAQ3M0C8-F1
#
_cell.length_a   1.000
_cell.length_b   1.000
_cell.length_c   1.000
_cell.angle_alpha   90.00
_cell.angle_beta   90.00
_cell.angle_gamma   90.00
#
_symmetry.space_group_name_H-M   'P 1'
#
loop_
_entity.id
_entity.type
_entity.pdbx_description
1 polymer ?
#
loop_
_entity_poly.entity_id
_entity_poly.type
_entity_poly.pdbx_seq_one_letter_code
_entity_poly.pdbx_strand_id
1 'polypeptide(L)'
;MLTLARACKNAGVATGLSSFATKSLEEVAEASKSVPNVLQLYLFEEREHSQNLLRRAKQAGYKAVFLTVPPPFLGRRNLEIRNQFKLPPHLKIANFAGEGLQDGIDKPGNNDEKTSRPKLGRQKSEAGYLEGGKRVLPKGPVTFRTHAANPALSWEREIEWLKKECEPDVQVWVKGIASAEDAELAVKYVISGIVVSNHGDRQLNGALATLDALPEVVEVLKGRIPVHADGGIRHVTDVFKALALGADFAWVGRPALWGLAYNGSDGVELMTRLLADEIKVCMALAGTVKVSDTTKDSLVKVDKSGFVARL
;
A
#
# COMPACT_ATOMS: atom_id res chain seq x y z
N MET A 1 3.14 -3.06 -12.59
CA MET A 1 2.20 -1.94 -12.40
C MET A 1 1.19 -1.80 -13.53
N LEU A 2 1.57 -1.59 -14.80
CA LEU A 2 0.58 -1.45 -15.90
C LEU A 2 -0.36 -2.66 -16.01
N THR A 3 0.22 -3.85 -15.89
CA THR A 3 -0.50 -5.11 -15.82
C THR A 3 -1.54 -5.15 -14.70
N LEU A 4 -1.16 -4.71 -13.50
CA LEU A 4 -2.06 -4.61 -12.35
C LEU A 4 -3.20 -3.62 -12.61
N ALA A 5 -2.88 -2.44 -13.15
CA ALA A 5 -3.88 -1.43 -13.48
C ALA A 5 -4.92 -1.94 -14.50
N ARG A 6 -4.50 -2.72 -15.51
CA ARG A 6 -5.40 -3.36 -16.48
C ARG A 6 -6.25 -4.47 -15.86
N ALA A 7 -5.65 -5.30 -14.99
CA ALA A 7 -6.40 -6.34 -14.28
C ALA A 7 -7.46 -5.73 -13.36
N CYS A 8 -7.11 -4.69 -12.60
CA CYS A 8 -8.04 -3.93 -11.76
C CYS A 8 -9.18 -3.32 -12.59
N LYS A 9 -8.85 -2.72 -13.75
CA LYS A 9 -9.84 -2.22 -14.71
C LYS A 9 -10.81 -3.32 -15.15
N ASN A 10 -10.30 -4.47 -15.57
CA ASN A 10 -11.10 -5.59 -16.06
C ASN A 10 -11.99 -6.18 -14.95
N ALA A 11 -11.51 -6.19 -13.71
CA ALA A 11 -12.27 -6.62 -12.54
C ALA A 11 -13.21 -5.55 -11.96
N GLY A 12 -13.17 -4.31 -12.48
CA GLY A 12 -13.98 -3.20 -11.98
C GLY A 12 -13.59 -2.73 -10.57
N VAL A 13 -12.33 -2.90 -10.16
CA VAL A 13 -11.83 -2.52 -8.83
C VAL A 13 -10.84 -1.36 -8.89
N ALA A 14 -10.79 -0.57 -7.83
CA ALA A 14 -9.88 0.58 -7.72
C ALA A 14 -8.40 0.15 -7.76
N THR A 15 -7.51 1.05 -8.20
CA THR A 15 -6.06 0.81 -8.24
C THR A 15 -5.34 1.76 -7.28
N GLY A 16 -4.52 1.20 -6.38
CA GLY A 16 -3.57 1.97 -5.56
C GLY A 16 -2.18 2.01 -6.21
N LEU A 17 -1.64 3.22 -6.40
CA LEU A 17 -0.29 3.43 -6.94
C LEU A 17 0.64 3.95 -5.84
N SER A 18 1.82 3.34 -5.67
CA SER A 18 2.86 3.88 -4.79
C SER A 18 3.57 5.08 -5.41
N SER A 19 3.95 6.05 -4.57
CA SER A 19 4.91 7.10 -4.95
C SER A 19 6.21 6.52 -5.53
N PHE A 20 6.66 5.36 -5.05
CA PHE A 20 7.89 4.69 -5.52
C PHE A 20 7.66 3.67 -6.65
N ALA A 21 6.58 3.80 -7.41
CA ALA A 21 6.28 2.87 -8.49
C ALA A 21 7.33 2.90 -9.62
N THR A 22 7.53 1.73 -10.25
CA THR A 22 8.41 1.59 -11.43
C THR A 22 7.76 2.03 -12.75
N LYS A 23 6.54 2.58 -12.66
CA LYS A 23 5.76 3.13 -13.76
C LYS A 23 5.14 4.44 -13.31
N SER A 24 5.09 5.41 -14.21
CA SER A 24 4.64 6.75 -13.85
C SER A 24 3.13 6.75 -13.57
N LEU A 25 2.69 7.72 -12.79
CA LEU A 25 1.26 7.87 -12.47
C LEU A 25 0.40 8.07 -13.72
N GLU A 26 0.93 8.69 -14.77
CA GLU A 26 0.26 8.91 -16.05
C GLU A 26 0.11 7.60 -16.84
N GLU A 27 1.19 6.80 -16.92
CA GLU A 27 1.13 5.49 -17.57
C GLU A 27 0.10 4.58 -16.88
N VAL A 28 0.01 4.66 -15.55
CA VAL A 28 -0.95 3.88 -14.76
C VAL A 28 -2.38 4.38 -14.97
N ALA A 29 -2.60 5.70 -15.00
CA ALA A 29 -3.91 6.28 -15.28
C ALA A 29 -4.43 5.88 -16.66
N GLU A 30 -3.57 5.91 -17.67
CA GLU A 30 -3.90 5.47 -19.04
C GLU A 30 -4.18 3.96 -19.11
N ALA A 31 -3.57 3.16 -18.25
CA ALA A 31 -3.80 1.73 -18.19
C ALA A 31 -5.14 1.37 -17.50
N SER A 32 -5.52 2.09 -16.45
CA SER A 32 -6.74 1.80 -15.68
C SER A 32 -8.00 2.49 -16.21
N LYS A 33 -7.91 3.69 -16.80
CA LYS A 33 -8.98 4.52 -17.41
C LYS A 33 -10.30 4.63 -16.65
N SER A 34 -11.07 3.54 -16.59
CA SER A 34 -12.47 3.50 -16.14
C SER A 34 -12.65 3.19 -14.65
N VAL A 35 -11.58 2.82 -13.94
CA VAL A 35 -11.63 2.61 -12.48
C VAL A 35 -10.87 3.72 -11.75
N PRO A 36 -11.32 4.12 -10.54
CA PRO A 36 -10.65 5.17 -9.78
C PRO A 36 -9.23 4.74 -9.38
N ASN A 37 -8.28 5.66 -9.54
CA ASN A 37 -6.92 5.51 -9.03
C ASN A 37 -6.73 6.31 -7.76
N VAL A 38 -5.96 5.73 -6.84
CA VAL A 38 -5.50 6.35 -5.61
C VAL A 38 -3.99 6.42 -5.62
N LEU A 39 -3.42 7.60 -5.32
CA LEU A 39 -1.99 7.77 -5.16
C LEU A 39 -1.62 7.63 -3.68
N GLN A 40 -0.86 6.59 -3.33
CA GLN A 40 -0.20 6.50 -2.04
C GLN A 40 0.97 7.49 -2.00
N LEU A 41 0.93 8.40 -1.03
CA LEU A 41 1.84 9.54 -0.92
C LEU A 41 2.67 9.47 0.36
N TYR A 42 3.96 9.75 0.21
CA TYR A 42 4.83 10.23 1.29
C TYR A 42 5.05 11.73 1.11
N LEU A 43 5.10 12.47 2.21
CA LEU A 43 5.51 13.87 2.18
C LEU A 43 7.03 13.95 2.35
N PHE A 44 7.66 14.56 1.36
CA PHE A 44 9.11 14.75 1.31
C PHE A 44 9.50 16.03 2.06
N GLU A 45 10.75 16.09 2.53
CA GLU A 45 11.32 17.30 3.15
C GLU A 45 11.22 18.49 2.19
N GLU A 46 11.64 18.25 0.94
CA GLU A 46 11.47 19.20 -0.15
C GLU A 46 10.04 19.12 -0.70
N ARG A 47 9.23 20.13 -0.33
CA ARG A 47 7.81 20.21 -0.70
C ARG A 47 7.55 20.16 -2.19
N GLU A 48 8.45 20.69 -3.01
CA GLU A 48 8.30 20.74 -4.46
C GLU A 48 8.06 19.35 -5.08
N HIS A 49 8.76 18.33 -4.59
CA HIS A 49 8.55 16.94 -5.02
C HIS A 49 7.12 16.45 -4.74
N SER A 50 6.61 16.78 -3.55
CA SER A 50 5.23 16.44 -3.17
C SER A 50 4.22 17.21 -4.02
N GLN A 51 4.43 18.51 -4.23
CA GLN A 51 3.56 19.36 -5.07
C GLN A 51 3.54 18.90 -6.53
N ASN A 52 4.68 18.50 -7.07
CA ASN A 52 4.75 17.99 -8.45
C ASN A 52 3.93 16.70 -8.60
N LEU A 53 4.05 15.75 -7.66
CA LEU A 53 3.23 14.54 -7.66
C LEU A 53 1.74 14.83 -7.57
N LEU A 54 1.33 15.73 -6.66
CA LEU A 54 -0.07 16.09 -6.45
C LEU A 54 -0.68 16.73 -7.71
N ARG A 55 0.02 17.70 -8.30
CA ARG A 55 -0.38 18.37 -9.55
C ARG A 55 -0.53 17.37 -10.69
N ARG A 56 0.44 16.47 -10.86
CA ARG A 56 0.40 15.42 -11.90
C ARG A 56 -0.72 14.40 -11.65
N ALA A 57 -0.95 13.99 -10.41
CA ALA A 57 -2.04 13.10 -10.03
C ALA A 57 -3.42 13.71 -10.34
N LYS A 58 -3.60 14.99 -10.02
CA LYS A 58 -4.80 15.75 -10.35
C LYS A 58 -5.04 15.81 -11.87
N GLN A 59 -4.00 16.15 -12.64
CA GLN A 59 -4.08 16.18 -14.11
C GLN A 59 -4.37 14.80 -14.73
N ALA A 60 -3.82 13.73 -14.14
CA ALA A 60 -4.06 12.36 -14.57
C ALA A 60 -5.41 11.78 -14.07
N GLY A 61 -6.22 12.56 -13.35
CA GLY A 61 -7.56 12.16 -12.92
C GLY A 61 -7.62 11.19 -11.74
N TYR A 62 -6.58 11.14 -10.91
CA TYR A 62 -6.61 10.41 -9.64
C TYR A 62 -7.72 10.95 -8.74
N LYS A 63 -8.37 10.07 -7.98
CA LYS A 63 -9.55 10.44 -7.17
C LYS A 63 -9.23 10.67 -5.70
N ALA A 64 -8.14 10.07 -5.21
CA ALA A 64 -7.69 10.28 -3.84
C ALA A 64 -6.17 10.19 -3.71
N VAL A 65 -5.66 10.81 -2.66
CA VAL A 65 -4.31 10.62 -2.15
C VAL A 65 -4.37 9.97 -0.78
N PHE A 66 -3.57 8.93 -0.58
CA PHE A 66 -3.42 8.24 0.69
C PHE A 66 -2.12 8.70 1.33
N LEU A 67 -2.20 9.71 2.20
CA LEU A 67 -1.08 10.13 3.03
C LEU A 67 -0.69 8.98 3.96
N THR A 68 0.52 8.48 3.84
CA THR A 68 0.98 7.35 4.66
C THR A 68 1.59 7.81 5.97
N VAL A 69 1.02 7.35 7.08
CA VAL A 69 1.46 7.61 8.47
C VAL A 69 1.63 6.29 9.24
N PRO A 70 2.35 6.28 10.36
CA PRO A 70 3.74 6.72 10.41
C PRO A 70 4.64 5.71 9.63
N PRO A 71 5.90 6.03 9.22
CA PRO A 71 6.77 7.10 9.70
C PRO A 71 7.62 7.76 8.57
N PRO A 72 8.41 8.80 8.94
CA PRO A 72 9.52 9.31 8.15
C PRO A 72 10.74 8.38 8.04
N PHE A 73 10.82 7.39 8.93
CA PHE A 73 11.86 6.36 8.92
C PHE A 73 11.29 5.03 8.43
N LEU A 74 12.05 4.29 7.63
CA LEU A 74 11.66 2.95 7.25
C LEU A 74 11.83 1.96 8.41
N GLY A 75 10.88 1.03 8.54
CA GLY A 75 11.02 -0.09 9.46
C GLY A 75 12.24 -0.95 9.11
N ARG A 76 12.83 -1.57 10.13
CA ARG A 76 14.04 -2.40 9.96
C ARG A 76 13.70 -3.76 9.38
N ARG A 77 13.81 -3.88 8.06
CA ARG A 77 13.54 -5.12 7.32
C ARG A 77 14.82 -5.93 7.20
N ASN A 78 15.05 -6.83 8.17
CA ASN A 78 16.31 -7.57 8.30
C ASN A 78 16.76 -8.31 7.03
N LEU A 79 15.83 -8.81 6.21
CA LEU A 79 16.17 -9.45 4.94
C LEU A 79 16.63 -8.46 3.87
N GLU A 80 16.06 -7.26 3.80
CA GLU A 80 16.51 -6.22 2.85
C GLU A 80 17.91 -5.72 3.22
N ILE A 81 18.16 -5.55 4.52
CA ILE A 81 19.46 -5.20 5.09
C ILE A 81 20.51 -6.26 4.76
N ARG A 82 20.21 -7.53 5.07
CA ARG A 82 21.09 -8.64 4.77
C ARG A 82 21.34 -8.67 3.27
N ASN A 83 20.31 -8.74 2.44
CA ASN A 83 20.50 -8.90 1.00
C ASN A 83 21.02 -7.64 0.29
N GLN A 84 21.32 -6.56 1.02
CA GLN A 84 21.72 -5.26 0.46
C GLN A 84 20.82 -4.85 -0.71
N PHE A 85 19.51 -4.91 -0.49
CA PHE A 85 18.53 -4.75 -1.56
C PHE A 85 18.77 -3.44 -2.34
N LYS A 86 18.82 -3.57 -3.66
CA LYS A 86 18.90 -2.48 -4.63
C LYS A 86 17.86 -2.71 -5.71
N LEU A 87 17.37 -1.62 -6.29
CA LEU A 87 16.52 -1.72 -7.46
C LEU A 87 17.35 -2.30 -8.63
N PRO A 88 16.85 -3.30 -9.38
CA PRO A 88 17.54 -3.81 -10.55
C PRO A 88 17.86 -2.68 -11.55
N PRO A 89 19.05 -2.67 -12.21
CA PRO A 89 19.51 -1.54 -13.03
C PRO A 89 18.60 -1.12 -14.20
N HIS A 90 17.73 -2.02 -14.66
CA HIS A 90 16.79 -1.76 -15.74
C HIS A 90 15.46 -1.15 -15.24
N LEU A 91 15.27 -1.04 -13.94
CA LEU A 91 14.12 -0.41 -13.30
C LEU A 91 14.54 0.94 -12.73
N LYS A 92 13.58 1.85 -12.68
CA LYS A 92 13.73 3.19 -12.08
C LYS A 92 12.47 3.53 -11.30
N ILE A 93 12.57 4.46 -10.37
CA ILE A 93 11.37 5.00 -9.73
C ILE A 93 10.80 6.06 -10.67
N ALA A 94 9.79 5.67 -11.45
CA ALA A 94 9.36 6.41 -12.63
C ALA A 94 8.73 7.76 -12.29
N ASN A 95 8.16 7.90 -11.09
CA ASN A 95 7.55 9.16 -10.66
C ASN A 95 8.57 10.28 -10.41
N PHE A 96 9.82 9.95 -10.08
CA PHE A 96 10.91 10.91 -9.79
C PHE A 96 12.02 10.88 -10.83
N ALA A 97 11.78 10.28 -12.00
CA ALA A 97 12.79 10.18 -13.04
C ALA A 97 13.18 11.60 -13.54
N GLY A 98 14.38 12.05 -13.18
CA GLY A 98 14.89 13.39 -13.52
C GLY A 98 14.98 14.37 -12.34
N GLU A 99 14.50 14.00 -11.14
CA GLU A 99 14.44 14.90 -9.97
C GLU A 99 15.57 14.66 -8.95
N GLY A 100 16.64 13.93 -9.31
CA GLY A 100 17.79 13.69 -8.41
C GLY A 100 17.52 12.81 -7.17
N LEU A 101 16.26 12.60 -6.78
CA LEU A 101 15.84 11.70 -5.70
C LEU A 101 16.25 10.23 -5.91
N GLN A 102 16.51 9.84 -7.16
CA GLN A 102 17.06 8.51 -7.48
C GLN A 102 18.45 8.33 -6.84
N ASP A 103 19.24 9.40 -6.71
CA ASP A 103 20.62 9.35 -6.20
C ASP A 103 20.67 9.10 -4.69
N GLY A 104 19.66 9.54 -3.92
CA GLY A 104 19.55 9.22 -2.48
C GLY A 104 19.13 7.77 -2.22
N ILE A 105 18.41 7.16 -3.17
CA ILE A 105 17.94 5.77 -3.11
C ILE A 105 18.99 4.80 -3.64
N ASP A 106 19.96 5.25 -4.45
CA ASP A 106 20.98 4.39 -5.06
C ASP A 106 22.42 4.61 -4.59
N LYS A 107 22.83 5.75 -3.99
CA LYS A 107 24.24 5.97 -3.56
C LYS A 107 24.73 4.90 -2.57
N PRO A 108 25.72 4.07 -2.93
CA PRO A 108 26.52 3.34 -1.97
C PRO A 108 27.55 4.29 -1.34
N GLY A 109 28.05 3.98 -0.15
CA GLY A 109 29.34 4.53 0.26
C GLY A 109 30.37 4.26 -0.83
N ASN A 110 31.13 5.28 -1.19
CA ASN A 110 32.19 5.29 -2.21
C ASN A 110 32.86 3.92 -2.36
N ASN A 111 32.67 3.29 -3.52
CA ASN A 111 33.62 2.37 -4.15
C ASN A 111 33.21 2.28 -5.62
N ASP A 112 33.73 3.23 -6.39
CA ASP A 112 33.64 3.27 -7.84
C ASP A 112 34.40 2.09 -8.45
N GLU A 113 33.68 1.15 -9.07
CA GLU A 113 34.24 0.36 -10.16
C GLU A 113 33.30 0.45 -11.37
N LYS A 114 33.79 1.16 -12.39
CA LYS A 114 33.19 1.26 -13.72
C LYS A 114 33.23 -0.13 -14.37
N THR A 115 32.10 -0.81 -14.47
CA THR A 115 31.95 -1.99 -15.32
C THR A 115 31.01 -1.70 -16.49
N SER A 116 31.46 -2.09 -17.68
CA SER A 116 30.82 -1.87 -18.98
C SER A 116 29.51 -2.65 -19.11
N ARG A 117 28.49 -2.02 -19.70
CA ARG A 117 27.14 -2.57 -19.85
C ARG A 117 27.09 -3.71 -20.88
N PRO A 118 26.71 -4.95 -20.53
CA PRO A 118 26.39 -5.97 -21.54
C PRO A 118 24.97 -5.77 -22.07
N LYS A 119 24.74 -6.09 -23.34
CA LYS A 119 23.38 -6.24 -23.90
C LYS A 119 22.79 -7.55 -23.37
N LEU A 120 21.67 -7.50 -22.65
CA LEU A 120 21.02 -8.70 -22.12
C LEU A 120 19.68 -9.01 -22.81
N GLY A 121 19.58 -10.22 -23.36
CA GLY A 121 18.30 -10.88 -23.65
C GLY A 121 17.61 -11.32 -22.35
N ARG A 122 16.39 -11.90 -22.46
CA ARG A 122 15.60 -12.41 -21.32
C ARG A 122 16.46 -13.32 -20.43
N GLN A 123 16.89 -12.79 -19.29
CA GLN A 123 17.59 -13.56 -18.26
C GLN A 123 16.58 -14.20 -17.32
N LYS A 124 16.83 -15.45 -16.92
CA LYS A 124 16.09 -16.09 -15.82
C LYS A 124 16.37 -15.31 -14.53
N SER A 125 15.33 -15.03 -13.76
CA SER A 125 15.47 -14.39 -12.45
C SER A 125 16.08 -15.39 -11.48
N GLU A 126 17.35 -15.22 -11.12
CA GLU A 126 17.99 -16.00 -10.06
C GLU A 126 17.80 -15.32 -8.71
N ALA A 127 17.62 -16.13 -7.67
CA ALA A 127 17.51 -15.61 -6.33
C ALA A 127 18.88 -15.06 -5.88
N GLY A 128 18.93 -13.79 -5.44
CA GLY A 128 20.17 -13.06 -5.13
C GLY A 128 21.00 -13.57 -3.94
N TYR A 129 20.80 -14.82 -3.53
CA TYR A 129 21.54 -15.50 -2.47
C TYR A 129 22.28 -16.74 -2.96
N LEU A 130 22.23 -17.08 -4.25
CA LEU A 130 22.94 -18.25 -4.80
C LEU A 130 24.12 -17.80 -5.65
N GLU A 131 25.34 -18.05 -5.16
CA GLU A 131 26.55 -17.99 -5.98
C GLU A 131 26.99 -19.44 -6.24
N GLY A 132 26.98 -19.87 -7.50
CA GLY A 132 27.25 -21.27 -7.86
C GLY A 132 26.31 -22.28 -7.20
N GLY A 133 25.05 -21.91 -6.97
CA GLY A 133 24.06 -22.77 -6.31
C GLY A 133 24.19 -22.89 -4.78
N LYS A 134 25.11 -22.15 -4.15
CA LYS A 134 25.28 -22.14 -2.68
C LYS A 134 24.78 -20.84 -2.07
N ARG A 135 24.13 -20.95 -0.92
CA ARG A 135 23.65 -19.80 -0.16
C ARG A 135 24.82 -19.01 0.41
N VAL A 136 25.06 -17.80 -0.08
CA VAL A 136 26.13 -16.91 0.44
C VAL A 136 25.53 -15.92 1.44
N LEU A 137 26.18 -15.79 2.60
CA LEU A 137 25.81 -14.77 3.58
C LEU A 137 26.25 -13.39 3.08
N PRO A 138 25.41 -12.36 3.21
CA PRO A 138 25.77 -11.04 2.77
C PRO A 138 26.91 -10.46 3.61
N LYS A 139 27.86 -9.83 2.93
CA LYS A 139 29.04 -9.18 3.50
C LYS A 139 28.95 -7.67 3.28
N GLY A 140 29.23 -6.87 4.30
CA GLY A 140 29.28 -5.40 4.23
C GLY A 140 28.44 -4.69 5.30
N PRO A 141 28.55 -3.36 5.41
CA PRO A 141 27.83 -2.59 6.41
C PRO A 141 26.32 -2.67 6.20
N VAL A 142 25.58 -2.69 7.31
CA VAL A 142 24.12 -2.57 7.31
C VAL A 142 23.77 -1.12 6.93
N THR A 143 23.40 -0.88 5.68
CA THR A 143 22.99 0.45 5.19
C THR A 143 21.49 0.64 5.31
N PHE A 144 21.07 1.70 6.01
CA PHE A 144 19.67 2.14 6.04
C PHE A 144 19.46 3.21 4.96
N ARG A 145 18.59 2.92 3.98
CA ARG A 145 18.17 3.93 3.01
C ARG A 145 16.88 4.58 3.51
N THR A 146 16.90 5.89 3.74
CA THR A 146 15.69 6.68 3.98
C THR A 146 15.19 7.20 2.64
N HIS A 147 13.87 7.21 2.43
CA HIS A 147 13.28 7.76 1.20
C HIS A 147 13.12 9.30 1.26
N ALA A 148 13.95 10.01 2.02
CA ALA A 148 13.84 11.46 2.26
C ALA A 148 12.44 11.92 2.74
N ALA A 149 11.70 11.07 3.44
CA ALA A 149 10.40 11.41 4.00
C ALA A 149 10.59 12.34 5.21
N ASN A 150 9.80 13.41 5.28
CA ASN A 150 9.95 14.45 6.29
C ASN A 150 9.56 13.94 7.69
N PRO A 151 10.46 13.96 8.69
CA PRO A 151 10.17 13.49 10.04
C PRO A 151 9.33 14.39 10.92
N ALA A 152 9.10 15.62 10.50
CA ALA A 152 8.41 16.60 11.31
C ALA A 152 6.89 16.62 11.08
N LEU A 153 6.29 15.64 10.40
CA LEU A 153 4.85 15.68 10.06
C LEU A 153 3.97 15.80 11.32
N SER A 154 2.98 16.67 11.27
CA SER A 154 1.91 16.83 12.23
C SER A 154 0.56 16.94 11.51
N TRP A 155 -0.52 16.56 12.20
CA TRP A 155 -1.86 16.66 11.65
C TRP A 155 -2.21 18.09 11.20
N GLU A 156 -1.89 19.08 12.05
CA GLU A 156 -2.27 20.48 11.85
C GLU A 156 -1.72 21.06 10.55
N ARG A 157 -0.42 20.89 10.30
CA ARG A 157 0.26 21.55 9.19
C ARG A 157 0.10 20.76 7.88
N GLU A 158 0.24 19.44 7.94
CA GLU A 158 0.27 18.62 6.73
C GLU A 158 -1.12 18.41 6.12
N ILE A 159 -2.17 18.26 6.93
CA ILE A 159 -3.51 18.03 6.40
C ILE A 159 -4.07 19.31 5.78
N GLU A 160 -3.91 20.46 6.44
CA GLU A 160 -4.33 21.75 5.87
C GLU A 160 -3.66 22.01 4.52
N TRP A 161 -2.34 21.82 4.46
CA TRP A 161 -1.58 21.98 3.23
C TRP A 161 -2.03 20.98 2.14
N LEU A 162 -2.21 19.70 2.47
CA LEU A 162 -2.66 18.69 1.51
C LEU A 162 -4.03 19.03 0.93
N LYS A 163 -4.97 19.44 1.78
CA LYS A 163 -6.31 19.85 1.34
C LYS A 163 -6.24 21.01 0.37
N LYS A 164 -5.42 22.03 0.66
CA LYS A 164 -5.20 23.17 -0.24
C LYS A 164 -4.66 22.76 -1.62
N GLU A 165 -3.77 21.78 -1.67
CA GLU A 165 -3.16 21.30 -2.93
C GLU A 165 -4.08 20.34 -3.71
N CYS A 166 -4.95 19.60 -3.02
CA CYS A 166 -5.73 18.49 -3.60
C CYS A 166 -7.19 18.84 -3.89
N GLU A 167 -7.88 19.50 -2.96
CA GLU A 167 -9.33 19.72 -3.02
C GLU A 167 -9.70 20.82 -4.04
N PRO A 168 -10.90 20.75 -4.64
CA PRO A 168 -11.93 19.72 -4.48
C PRO A 168 -11.73 18.47 -5.36
N ASP A 169 -10.72 18.46 -6.22
CA ASP A 169 -10.59 17.47 -7.30
C ASP A 169 -10.08 16.10 -6.84
N VAL A 170 -9.26 16.08 -5.78
CA VAL A 170 -8.63 14.88 -5.23
C VAL A 170 -8.90 14.81 -3.73
N GLN A 171 -9.49 13.71 -3.28
CA GLN A 171 -9.78 13.48 -1.87
C GLN A 171 -8.51 13.23 -1.05
N VAL A 172 -8.47 13.72 0.19
CA VAL A 172 -7.34 13.50 1.11
C VAL A 172 -7.71 12.44 2.13
N TRP A 173 -6.98 11.32 2.12
CA TRP A 173 -7.15 10.21 3.05
C TRP A 173 -5.87 9.97 3.84
N VAL A 174 -6.01 9.40 5.04
CA VAL A 174 -4.86 9.03 5.88
C VAL A 174 -4.77 7.52 6.02
N LYS A 175 -3.67 6.95 5.52
CA LYS A 175 -3.37 5.51 5.57
C LYS A 175 -2.37 5.23 6.66
N GLY A 176 -2.72 4.34 7.59
CA GLY A 176 -1.84 3.93 8.68
C GLY A 176 -2.40 4.16 10.08
N ILE A 177 -3.69 4.46 10.17
CA ILE A 177 -4.39 4.59 11.44
C ILE A 177 -4.49 3.22 12.09
N ALA A 178 -4.26 3.13 13.39
CA ALA A 178 -4.33 1.89 14.15
C ALA A 178 -4.85 2.06 15.58
N SER A 179 -5.37 3.25 15.93
CA SER A 179 -5.94 3.55 17.24
C SER A 179 -7.14 4.49 17.11
N ALA A 180 -8.01 4.51 18.13
CA ALA A 180 -9.16 5.41 18.17
C ALA A 180 -8.74 6.89 18.18
N GLU A 181 -7.68 7.25 18.90
CA GLU A 181 -7.27 8.64 19.08
C GLU A 181 -6.88 9.29 17.74
N ASP A 182 -6.12 8.57 16.92
CA ASP A 182 -5.75 9.06 15.58
C ASP A 182 -6.95 9.07 14.62
N ALA A 183 -7.92 8.18 14.81
CA ALA A 183 -9.18 8.20 14.06
C ALA A 183 -10.07 9.40 14.43
N GLU A 184 -10.09 9.82 15.69
CA GLU A 184 -10.78 11.06 16.09
C GLU A 184 -10.13 12.30 15.49
N LEU A 185 -8.80 12.34 15.41
CA LEU A 185 -8.08 13.43 14.74
C LEU A 185 -8.46 13.50 13.26
N ALA A 186 -8.56 12.37 12.57
CA ALA A 186 -9.05 12.34 11.18
C ALA A 186 -10.38 13.07 11.01
N VAL A 187 -11.35 12.85 11.90
CA VAL A 187 -12.63 13.56 11.86
C VAL A 187 -12.46 15.05 12.18
N LYS A 188 -11.65 15.40 13.18
CA LYS A 188 -11.37 16.78 13.57
C LYS A 188 -10.81 17.61 12.41
N TYR A 189 -9.89 17.04 11.62
CA TYR A 189 -9.30 17.73 10.47
C TYR A 189 -10.12 17.58 9.17
N VAL A 190 -11.31 16.97 9.25
CA VAL A 190 -12.25 16.82 8.14
C VAL A 190 -11.57 16.18 6.92
N ILE A 191 -10.92 15.03 7.14
CA ILE A 191 -10.36 14.24 6.05
C ILE A 191 -11.45 13.42 5.35
N SER A 192 -11.21 13.02 4.10
CA SER A 192 -12.20 12.29 3.31
C SER A 192 -12.39 10.83 3.74
N GLY A 193 -11.44 10.26 4.48
CA GLY A 193 -11.50 8.89 4.99
C GLY A 193 -10.16 8.40 5.53
N ILE A 194 -10.16 7.22 6.16
CA ILE A 194 -8.95 6.58 6.70
C ILE A 194 -8.70 5.20 6.11
N VAL A 195 -7.47 4.71 6.26
CA VAL A 195 -7.13 3.30 6.03
C VAL A 195 -6.47 2.74 7.29
N VAL A 196 -7.12 1.76 7.93
CA VAL A 196 -6.55 0.97 9.01
C VAL A 196 -5.45 0.07 8.44
N SER A 197 -4.21 0.34 8.83
CA SER A 197 -3.05 -0.23 8.16
C SER A 197 -1.83 -0.24 9.09
N ASN A 198 -1.15 -1.38 9.21
CA ASN A 198 0.18 -1.45 9.83
C ASN A 198 1.31 -1.50 8.77
N HIS A 199 1.02 -1.00 7.57
CA HIS A 199 1.92 -1.00 6.41
C HIS A 199 2.31 -2.41 5.96
N GLY A 200 1.41 -3.37 6.15
CA GLY A 200 1.63 -4.78 5.89
C GLY A 200 2.70 -5.39 6.80
N ASP A 201 2.78 -4.94 8.05
CA ASP A 201 3.73 -5.41 9.08
C ASP A 201 5.20 -5.22 8.67
N ARG A 202 5.52 -4.00 8.20
CA ARG A 202 6.86 -3.65 7.67
C ARG A 202 7.47 -2.40 8.33
N GLN A 203 6.77 -1.81 9.30
CA GLN A 203 7.17 -0.59 9.98
C GLN A 203 7.51 -0.86 11.45
N LEU A 204 6.55 -0.73 12.38
CA LEU A 204 6.75 -1.05 13.79
C LEU A 204 6.38 -2.50 14.06
N ASN A 205 7.37 -3.35 14.34
CA ASN A 205 7.14 -4.73 14.72
C ASN A 205 6.50 -4.81 16.12
N GLY A 206 5.50 -5.69 16.27
CA GLY A 206 4.71 -5.80 17.51
C GLY A 206 3.49 -4.88 17.56
N ALA A 207 3.23 -4.10 16.49
CA ALA A 207 1.96 -3.43 16.31
C ALA A 207 0.81 -4.44 16.15
N LEU A 208 -0.43 -3.98 16.41
CA LEU A 208 -1.62 -4.82 16.26
C LEU A 208 -1.78 -5.33 14.82
N ALA A 209 -2.42 -6.49 14.70
CA ALA A 209 -3.02 -6.88 13.43
C ALA A 209 -4.11 -5.85 13.08
N THR A 210 -4.21 -5.49 11.81
CA THR A 210 -5.15 -4.46 11.36
C THR A 210 -6.60 -4.84 11.61
N LEU A 211 -6.93 -6.13 11.52
CA LEU A 211 -8.27 -6.64 11.86
C LEU A 211 -8.59 -6.53 13.36
N ASP A 212 -7.57 -6.58 14.23
CA ASP A 212 -7.75 -6.38 15.68
C ASP A 212 -7.88 -4.90 16.05
N ALA A 213 -7.22 -4.00 15.31
CA ALA A 213 -7.32 -2.55 15.49
C ALA A 213 -8.62 -1.95 14.91
N LEU A 214 -9.18 -2.59 13.87
CA LEU A 214 -10.33 -2.08 13.12
C LEU A 214 -11.58 -1.80 13.98
N PRO A 215 -12.02 -2.67 14.92
CA PRO A 215 -13.26 -2.45 15.66
C PRO A 215 -13.25 -1.17 16.49
N GLU A 216 -12.15 -0.91 17.20
CA GLU A 216 -11.97 0.28 18.03
C GLU A 216 -12.02 1.57 17.18
N VAL A 217 -11.34 1.55 16.03
CA VAL A 217 -11.34 2.64 15.06
C VAL A 217 -12.74 2.90 14.49
N VAL A 218 -13.47 1.86 14.11
CA VAL A 218 -14.83 2.00 13.56
C VAL A 218 -15.80 2.53 14.63
N GLU A 219 -15.69 2.03 15.87
CA GLU A 219 -16.56 2.41 16.98
C GLU A 219 -16.47 3.91 17.28
N VAL A 220 -15.25 4.46 17.33
CA VAL A 220 -15.07 5.89 17.62
C VAL A 220 -15.54 6.78 16.46
N LEU A 221 -15.43 6.32 15.22
CA LEU A 221 -15.82 7.08 14.04
C LEU A 221 -17.34 7.20 13.88
N LYS A 222 -18.12 6.21 14.31
CA LYS A 222 -19.60 6.23 14.26
C LYS A 222 -20.14 6.58 12.86
N GLY A 223 -19.48 6.10 11.81
CA GLY A 223 -19.87 6.35 10.41
C GLY A 223 -19.67 7.78 9.92
N ARG A 224 -18.95 8.65 10.65
CA ARG A 224 -18.71 10.06 10.25
C ARG A 224 -17.84 10.20 9.01
N ILE A 225 -16.91 9.27 8.80
CA ILE A 225 -16.05 9.18 7.61
C ILE A 225 -15.89 7.71 7.20
N PRO A 226 -15.63 7.42 5.91
CA PRO A 226 -15.32 6.08 5.44
C PRO A 226 -14.04 5.49 6.05
N VAL A 227 -14.04 4.16 6.23
CA VAL A 227 -12.95 3.37 6.79
C VAL A 227 -12.56 2.27 5.81
N HIS A 228 -11.33 2.30 5.32
CA HIS A 228 -10.75 1.18 4.59
C HIS A 228 -9.82 0.37 5.49
N ALA A 229 -9.50 -0.85 5.11
CA ALA A 229 -8.50 -1.68 5.80
C ALA A 229 -7.52 -2.35 4.84
N ASP A 230 -6.28 -2.55 5.26
CA ASP A 230 -5.31 -3.41 4.58
C ASP A 230 -4.58 -4.33 5.57
N GLY A 231 -3.63 -5.14 5.09
CA GLY A 231 -2.82 -6.00 5.95
C GLY A 231 -3.49 -7.36 6.16
N GLY A 232 -2.72 -8.44 5.99
CA GLY A 232 -3.24 -9.79 6.24
C GLY A 232 -4.23 -10.37 5.22
N ILE A 233 -4.96 -9.57 4.43
CA ILE A 233 -5.95 -10.06 3.45
C ILE A 233 -5.34 -11.04 2.44
N ARG A 234 -5.72 -12.33 2.49
CA ARG A 234 -5.30 -13.38 1.53
C ARG A 234 -6.46 -14.18 0.98
N HIS A 235 -7.54 -14.31 1.74
CA HIS A 235 -8.76 -15.00 1.35
C HIS A 235 -9.95 -14.04 1.36
N VAL A 236 -11.00 -14.40 0.63
CA VAL A 236 -12.24 -13.62 0.63
C VAL A 236 -12.93 -13.57 1.99
N THR A 237 -12.71 -14.57 2.84
CA THR A 237 -13.19 -14.57 4.22
C THR A 237 -12.50 -13.48 5.06
N ASP A 238 -11.28 -13.06 4.72
CA ASP A 238 -10.63 -11.92 5.37
C ASP A 238 -11.28 -10.60 4.95
N VAL A 239 -11.65 -10.48 3.66
CA VAL A 239 -12.42 -9.32 3.16
C VAL A 239 -13.78 -9.28 3.85
N PHE A 240 -14.50 -10.40 3.91
CA PHE A 240 -15.79 -10.52 4.59
C PHE A 240 -15.68 -10.08 6.06
N LYS A 241 -14.66 -10.55 6.79
CA LYS A 241 -14.43 -10.15 8.19
C LYS A 241 -14.17 -8.65 8.32
N ALA A 242 -13.34 -8.07 7.43
CA ALA A 242 -13.07 -6.64 7.46
C ALA A 242 -14.35 -5.82 7.24
N LEU A 243 -15.18 -6.22 6.27
CA LEU A 243 -16.49 -5.59 6.01
C LEU A 243 -17.43 -5.73 7.22
N ALA A 244 -17.53 -6.93 7.79
CA ALA A 244 -18.37 -7.21 8.97
C ALA A 244 -17.94 -6.42 10.21
N LEU A 245 -16.65 -6.12 10.34
CA LEU A 245 -16.11 -5.26 11.39
C LEU A 245 -16.24 -3.75 11.09
N GLY A 246 -16.85 -3.39 9.96
CA GLY A 246 -17.22 -2.01 9.62
C GLY A 246 -16.25 -1.27 8.69
N ALA A 247 -15.34 -1.98 8.00
CA ALA A 247 -14.64 -1.37 6.87
C ALA A 247 -15.56 -1.27 5.65
N ASP A 248 -15.44 -0.20 4.87
CA ASP A 248 -16.12 -0.03 3.58
C ASP A 248 -15.39 -0.77 2.45
N PHE A 249 -14.05 -0.84 2.52
CA PHE A 249 -13.21 -1.51 1.52
C PHE A 249 -11.98 -2.18 2.13
N ALA A 250 -11.55 -3.27 1.51
CA ALA A 250 -10.29 -3.96 1.82
C ALA A 250 -9.27 -3.79 0.67
N TRP A 251 -8.01 -3.49 1.00
CA TRP A 251 -6.92 -3.36 0.05
C TRP A 251 -5.95 -4.54 0.12
N VAL A 252 -5.45 -4.94 -1.05
CA VAL A 252 -4.56 -6.09 -1.20
C VAL A 252 -3.21 -5.63 -1.75
N GLY A 253 -2.13 -5.90 -1.00
CA GLY A 253 -0.76 -5.56 -1.41
C GLY A 253 0.00 -6.74 -2.01
N ARG A 254 0.62 -7.56 -1.14
CA ARG A 254 1.48 -8.70 -1.50
C ARG A 254 0.89 -9.63 -2.58
N PRO A 255 -0.38 -10.09 -2.50
CA PRO A 255 -0.95 -10.97 -3.52
C PRO A 255 -0.86 -10.44 -4.96
N ALA A 256 -0.93 -9.12 -5.17
CA ALA A 256 -0.77 -8.53 -6.50
C ALA A 256 0.64 -8.73 -7.07
N LEU A 257 1.66 -8.63 -6.22
CA LEU A 257 3.04 -8.92 -6.62
C LEU A 257 3.23 -10.42 -6.85
N TRP A 258 2.51 -11.29 -6.12
CA TRP A 258 2.68 -12.74 -6.24
C TRP A 258 2.06 -13.26 -7.53
N GLY A 259 0.87 -12.76 -7.89
CA GLY A 259 0.26 -13.01 -9.20
C GLY A 259 1.15 -12.54 -10.34
N LEU A 260 1.74 -11.35 -10.21
CA LEU A 260 2.68 -10.82 -11.19
C LEU A 260 3.92 -11.71 -11.36
N ALA A 261 4.48 -12.21 -10.25
CA ALA A 261 5.63 -13.09 -10.26
C ALA A 261 5.31 -14.49 -10.81
N TYR A 262 4.09 -14.98 -10.61
CA TYR A 262 3.64 -16.28 -11.08
C TYR A 262 3.50 -16.33 -12.61
N ASN A 263 2.70 -15.43 -13.19
CA ASN A 263 2.46 -15.42 -14.64
C ASN A 263 2.08 -14.04 -15.19
N GLY A 264 2.79 -12.99 -14.80
CA GLY A 264 2.62 -11.66 -15.39
C GLY A 264 1.18 -11.14 -15.30
N SER A 265 0.54 -10.91 -16.45
CA SER A 265 -0.86 -10.45 -16.52
C SER A 265 -1.85 -11.48 -16.04
N ASP A 266 -1.75 -12.69 -16.58
CA ASP A 266 -2.71 -13.75 -16.29
C ASP A 266 -2.70 -14.12 -14.82
N GLY A 267 -1.54 -14.04 -14.16
CA GLY A 267 -1.44 -14.30 -12.72
C GLY A 267 -2.09 -13.23 -11.85
N VAL A 268 -2.02 -11.95 -12.25
CA VAL A 268 -2.74 -10.87 -11.54
C VAL A 268 -4.24 -10.95 -11.81
N GLU A 269 -4.64 -11.24 -13.05
CA GLU A 269 -6.04 -11.43 -13.42
C GLU A 269 -6.67 -12.63 -12.70
N LEU A 270 -5.92 -13.72 -12.56
CA LEU A 270 -6.33 -14.87 -11.75
C LEU A 270 -6.54 -14.47 -10.29
N MET A 271 -5.61 -13.73 -9.70
CA MET A 271 -5.75 -13.24 -8.31
C MET A 271 -7.00 -12.38 -8.14
N THR A 272 -7.25 -11.41 -9.03
CA THR A 272 -8.45 -10.57 -8.95
C THR A 272 -9.74 -11.37 -9.14
N ARG A 273 -9.72 -12.37 -10.04
CA ARG A 273 -10.87 -13.23 -10.31
C ARG A 273 -11.20 -14.12 -9.12
N LEU A 274 -10.19 -14.75 -8.50
CA LEU A 274 -10.39 -15.57 -7.30
C LEU A 274 -11.06 -14.76 -6.18
N LEU A 275 -10.58 -13.54 -5.93
CA LEU A 275 -11.20 -12.66 -4.94
C LEU A 275 -12.64 -12.26 -5.31
N ALA A 276 -12.90 -11.97 -6.59
CA ALA A 276 -14.22 -11.54 -7.07
C ALA A 276 -15.27 -12.67 -7.11
N ASP A 277 -14.86 -13.90 -7.43
CA ASP A 277 -15.76 -15.04 -7.54
C ASP A 277 -16.04 -15.64 -6.15
N GLU A 278 -15.01 -15.82 -5.33
CA GLU A 278 -15.15 -16.47 -4.03
C GLU A 278 -15.92 -15.60 -3.02
N ILE A 279 -15.89 -14.26 -3.13
CA ILE A 279 -16.61 -13.40 -2.19
C ILE A 279 -18.13 -13.61 -2.28
N LYS A 280 -18.66 -13.87 -3.47
CA LYS A 280 -20.09 -14.17 -3.67
C LYS A 280 -20.46 -15.48 -2.99
N VAL A 281 -19.62 -16.49 -3.10
CA VAL A 281 -19.81 -17.79 -2.42
C VAL A 281 -19.73 -17.61 -0.91
N CYS A 282 -18.74 -16.85 -0.42
CA CYS A 282 -18.58 -16.54 1.00
C CYS A 282 -19.83 -15.85 1.56
N MET A 283 -20.34 -14.83 0.89
CA MET A 283 -21.56 -14.12 1.29
C MET A 283 -22.79 -15.03 1.26
N ALA A 284 -22.97 -15.84 0.20
CA ALA A 284 -24.08 -16.79 0.10
C ALA A 284 -24.07 -17.82 1.24
N LEU A 285 -22.90 -18.36 1.59
CA LEU A 285 -22.75 -19.30 2.71
C LEU A 285 -22.93 -18.64 4.07
N ALA A 286 -22.58 -17.35 4.19
CA ALA A 286 -22.83 -16.55 5.40
C ALA A 286 -24.27 -16.03 5.50
N GLY A 287 -25.11 -16.24 4.47
CA GLY A 287 -26.48 -15.77 4.42
C GLY A 287 -26.65 -14.28 4.15
N THR A 288 -25.64 -13.61 3.58
CA THR A 288 -25.71 -12.18 3.22
C THR A 288 -25.93 -12.00 1.72
N VAL A 289 -26.94 -11.20 1.34
CA VAL A 289 -27.29 -10.98 -0.07
C VAL A 289 -26.81 -9.62 -0.59
N LYS A 290 -26.63 -8.65 0.31
CA LYS A 290 -26.01 -7.35 0.04
C LYS A 290 -24.78 -7.18 0.92
N VAL A 291 -23.83 -6.38 0.47
CA VAL A 291 -22.64 -6.04 1.27
C VAL A 291 -23.04 -5.38 2.60
N SER A 292 -24.11 -4.58 2.60
CA SER A 292 -24.67 -3.96 3.80
C SER A 292 -25.17 -4.94 4.85
N ASP A 293 -25.45 -6.19 4.48
CA ASP A 293 -25.93 -7.23 5.40
C ASP A 293 -24.77 -7.94 6.11
N THR A 294 -23.53 -7.73 5.64
CA THR A 294 -22.31 -8.25 6.25
C THR A 294 -21.96 -7.39 7.46
N THR A 295 -22.52 -7.75 8.61
CA THR A 295 -22.32 -7.06 9.89
C THR A 295 -21.57 -7.93 10.90
N LYS A 296 -21.20 -7.35 12.04
CA LYS A 296 -20.53 -8.05 13.14
C LYS A 296 -21.32 -9.25 13.69
N ASP A 297 -22.64 -9.30 13.47
CA ASP A 297 -23.49 -10.43 13.86
C ASP A 297 -23.15 -11.71 13.09
N SER A 298 -22.48 -11.58 11.94
CA SER A 298 -21.97 -12.71 11.14
C SER A 298 -20.68 -13.30 11.70
N LEU A 299 -20.13 -12.72 12.78
CA LEU A 299 -18.83 -13.06 13.34
C LEU A 299 -18.94 -13.44 14.81
N VAL A 300 -17.96 -14.24 15.23
CA VAL A 300 -17.71 -14.54 16.63
C VAL A 300 -16.21 -14.47 16.89
N LYS A 301 -15.84 -14.11 18.12
CA LYS A 301 -14.46 -14.07 18.57
C LYS A 301 -14.25 -15.10 19.66
N VAL A 302 -13.12 -15.79 19.61
CA VAL A 302 -12.65 -16.57 20.75
C VAL A 302 -12.00 -15.58 21.72
N ASP A 303 -12.60 -15.38 22.87
CA ASP A 303 -12.07 -14.46 23.87
C ASP A 303 -10.92 -15.11 24.68
N LYS A 304 -10.38 -14.39 25.67
CA LYS A 304 -9.27 -14.88 26.49
C LYS A 304 -9.62 -16.09 27.35
N SER A 305 -10.92 -16.35 27.58
CA SER A 305 -11.39 -17.55 28.28
C SER A 305 -11.39 -18.80 27.39
N GLY A 306 -11.15 -18.63 26.08
CA GLY A 306 -11.18 -19.72 25.10
C GLY A 306 -12.58 -20.07 24.62
N PHE A 307 -13.61 -19.36 25.10
CA PHE A 307 -14.98 -19.52 24.66
C PHE A 307 -15.33 -18.55 23.54
N VAL A 308 -16.33 -18.95 22.75
CA VAL A 308 -16.86 -18.15 21.65
C VAL A 308 -17.76 -17.06 22.23
N ALA A 309 -17.41 -15.81 22.00
CA ALA A 309 -18.20 -14.64 22.31
C ALA A 309 -18.69 -13.96 21.02
N ARG A 310 -19.93 -13.48 21.03
CA ARG A 310 -20.41 -12.59 19.96
C ARG A 310 -19.72 -11.22 20.07
N LEU A 311 -19.55 -10.56 18.93
CA LEU A 311 -18.93 -9.23 18.80
C LEU A 311 -19.92 -8.08 19.00
#